data_AF-A0A810QAV8-F1
#
_entry.id   AF-A0A810QAV8-F1
#
_cell.length_a   1.000
_cell.length_b   1.000
_cell.length_c   1.000
_cell.angle_alpha   90.00
_cell.angle_beta   90.00
_cell.angle_gamma   90.00
#
_symmetry.space_group_name_H-M   'P 1'
#
loop_
_entity.id
_entity.type
_entity.pdbx_description
1 polymer ?
#
loop_
_entity_poly.entity_id
_entity_poly.type
_entity_poly.pdbx_seq_one_letter_code
_entity_poly.pdbx_strand_id
1 'polypeptide(L)'
;MGMPVISPSQTTRCQAITDIIESVALEQAALSHILNAEGEKLQRVVSLETVEPSQLLEFNESVEEMIRTITQLETALQAKLELFGDCLCSCSSALGEG
;
A
#
# COMPACT_ATOMS: atom_id res chain seq x y z
N MET A 1 -8.39 -28.84 26.12
CA MET A 1 -7.68 -27.70 25.49
C MET A 1 -8.39 -26.43 25.93
N GLY A 2 -7.74 -25.57 26.73
CA GLY A 2 -8.36 -24.35 27.25
C GLY A 2 -8.54 -23.29 26.16
N MET A 3 -9.59 -22.48 26.29
CA MET A 3 -9.82 -21.36 25.37
C MET A 3 -8.68 -20.33 25.52
N PRO A 4 -8.16 -19.74 24.43
CA PRO A 4 -7.19 -18.67 24.53
C PRO A 4 -7.77 -17.46 25.28
N VAL A 5 -6.98 -16.87 26.18
CA VAL A 5 -7.32 -15.59 26.83
C VAL A 5 -6.70 -14.47 26.01
N ILE A 6 -7.54 -13.54 25.53
CA ILE A 6 -7.07 -12.32 24.87
C ILE A 6 -6.77 -11.28 25.95
N SER A 7 -5.50 -10.89 26.08
CA SER A 7 -5.08 -9.82 26.97
C SER A 7 -5.05 -8.47 26.23
N PRO A 8 -5.37 -7.36 26.91
CA PRO A 8 -5.26 -6.03 26.32
C PRO A 8 -3.84 -5.73 25.85
N SER A 9 -3.71 -5.05 24.70
CA SER A 9 -2.43 -4.56 24.21
C SER A 9 -1.92 -3.39 25.05
N GLN A 10 -0.60 -3.27 25.19
CA GLN A 10 0.06 -2.09 25.75
C GLN A 10 0.10 -0.92 24.76
N THR A 11 -0.18 -1.15 23.47
CA THR A 11 -0.21 -0.14 22.43
C THR A 11 -1.40 0.79 22.63
N THR A 12 -1.15 2.10 22.67
CA THR A 12 -2.23 3.09 22.73
C THR A 12 -2.99 3.11 21.42
N ARG A 13 -4.27 3.50 21.45
CA ARG A 13 -5.07 3.68 20.22
C ARG A 13 -4.38 4.62 19.23
N CYS A 14 -3.79 5.72 19.73
CA CYS A 14 -3.06 6.68 18.91
C CYS A 14 -1.88 6.03 18.18
N GLN A 15 -1.04 5.28 18.92
CA GLN A 15 0.10 4.59 18.32
C GLN A 15 -0.37 3.58 17.28
N ALA A 16 -1.40 2.79 17.57
CA ALA A 16 -1.92 1.80 16.62
C ALA A 16 -2.44 2.44 15.31
N ILE A 17 -3.08 3.61 15.39
CA ILE A 17 -3.54 4.35 14.19
C ILE A 17 -2.32 4.89 13.42
N THR A 18 -1.34 5.47 14.11
CA THR A 18 -0.08 5.92 13.50
C THR A 18 0.63 4.77 12.79
N ASP A 19 0.78 3.61 13.44
CA ASP A 19 1.43 2.42 12.88
C ASP A 19 0.72 1.96 11.59
N ILE A 20 -0.62 2.03 11.54
CA ILE A 20 -1.38 1.67 10.33
C ILE A 20 -1.13 2.69 9.21
N ILE A 21 -1.14 3.99 9.50
CA ILE A 21 -0.84 5.03 8.51
C ILE A 21 0.58 4.88 7.97
N GLU A 22 1.55 4.62 8.84
CA GLU A 22 2.94 4.34 8.44
C GLU A 22 3.03 3.08 7.58
N SER A 23 2.33 2.00 7.94
CA SER A 23 2.24 0.79 7.12
C SER A 23 1.72 1.10 5.71
N VAL A 24 0.64 1.86 5.59
CA VAL A 24 0.10 2.26 4.28
C VAL A 24 1.12 3.09 3.52
N ALA A 25 1.77 4.07 4.16
CA ALA A 25 2.80 4.88 3.51
C ALA A 25 3.98 4.05 2.99
N LEU A 26 4.40 3.00 3.71
CA LEU A 26 5.44 2.07 3.27
C LEU A 26 4.98 1.23 2.07
N GLU A 27 3.72 0.76 2.07
CA GLU A 27 3.13 0.07 0.93
C GLU A 27 3.10 0.97 -0.31
N GLN A 28 2.70 2.24 -0.16
CA GLN A 28 2.70 3.24 -1.25
C GLN A 28 4.10 3.45 -1.86
N ALA A 29 5.13 3.56 -1.01
CA ALA A 29 6.51 3.71 -1.47
C ALA A 29 6.97 2.47 -2.25
N ALA A 30 6.64 1.27 -1.77
CA ALA A 30 6.94 0.03 -2.48
C ALA A 30 6.23 -0.05 -3.84
N LEU A 31 4.96 0.34 -3.91
CA LEU A 31 4.18 0.36 -5.14
C LEU A 31 4.73 1.34 -6.17
N SER A 32 5.23 2.51 -5.75
CA SER A 32 5.92 3.44 -6.65
C SER A 32 7.14 2.80 -7.33
N HIS A 33 7.93 2.03 -6.59
CA HIS A 33 9.08 1.31 -7.16
C HIS A 33 8.64 0.22 -8.15
N ILE A 34 7.57 -0.51 -7.86
CA ILE A 34 7.01 -1.53 -8.77
C ILE A 34 6.54 -0.88 -10.07
N LEU A 35 5.77 0.20 -9.98
CA LEU A 35 5.27 0.93 -11.16
C LEU A 35 6.41 1.48 -12.01
N ASN A 36 7.46 2.02 -11.37
CA ASN A 36 8.63 2.49 -12.09
C ASN A 36 9.36 1.35 -12.80
N ALA A 37 9.58 0.22 -12.12
CA ALA A 37 10.23 -0.95 -12.71
C ALA A 37 9.45 -1.50 -13.93
N GLU A 38 8.12 -1.54 -13.86
CA GLU A 38 7.29 -1.91 -15.00
C GLU A 38 7.34 -0.89 -16.15
N GLY A 39 7.37 0.40 -15.82
CA GLY A 39 7.58 1.46 -16.80
C GLY A 39 8.91 1.33 -17.55
N GLU A 40 10.01 1.06 -16.83
CA GLU A 40 11.33 0.79 -17.41
C GLU A 40 11.31 -0.47 -18.28
N LYS A 41 10.63 -1.54 -17.82
CA LYS A 41 10.45 -2.80 -18.58
C LYS A 41 9.73 -2.52 -19.91
N LEU A 42 8.64 -1.75 -19.87
CA LEU A 42 7.86 -1.37 -21.06
C LEU A 42 8.69 -0.55 -22.04
N GLN A 43 9.39 0.49 -21.56
CA GLN A 43 10.26 1.32 -22.40
C GLN A 43 11.33 0.47 -23.08
N ARG A 44 11.92 -0.49 -22.36
CA ARG A 44 12.95 -1.36 -22.92
C ARG A 44 12.41 -2.24 -24.03
N VAL A 45 11.22 -2.83 -23.85
CA VAL A 45 10.57 -3.71 -24.83
C VAL A 45 10.13 -2.95 -26.07
N VAL A 46 9.55 -1.75 -25.92
CA VAL A 46 9.16 -0.89 -27.06
C VAL A 46 10.38 -0.43 -27.87
N SER A 47 11.56 -0.35 -27.25
CA SER A 47 12.81 0.03 -27.92
C SER A 47 13.48 -1.12 -28.68
N LEU A 48 12.92 -2.34 -28.67
CA LEU A 48 13.47 -3.49 -29.40
C LEU A 48 12.96 -3.49 -30.84
N GLU A 49 13.88 -3.37 -31.80
CA GLU A 49 13.55 -3.40 -33.24
C GLU A 49 13.01 -4.74 -33.73
N THR A 50 13.24 -5.82 -32.98
CA THR A 50 12.93 -7.20 -33.37
C THR A 50 11.69 -7.78 -32.69
N VAL A 51 10.91 -6.96 -31.98
CA VAL A 51 9.76 -7.45 -31.22
C VAL A 51 8.52 -7.45 -32.11
N GLU A 52 7.79 -8.56 -32.10
CA GLU A 52 6.57 -8.68 -32.90
C GLU A 52 5.44 -7.82 -32.28
N PRO A 53 4.55 -7.22 -33.08
CA PRO A 53 3.43 -6.42 -32.57
C PRO A 53 2.54 -7.16 -31.57
N SER A 54 2.37 -8.48 -31.73
CA SER A 54 1.62 -9.31 -30.79
C SER A 54 2.28 -9.40 -29.41
N GLN A 55 3.62 -9.42 -29.36
CA GLN A 55 4.37 -9.44 -28.10
C GLN A 55 4.31 -8.08 -27.39
N LEU A 56 4.29 -6.96 -28.14
CA LEU A 56 4.04 -5.64 -27.57
C LEU A 56 2.66 -5.55 -26.91
N LEU A 57 1.65 -6.08 -27.59
CA LEU A 57 0.29 -6.08 -27.08
C LEU A 57 0.17 -6.91 -25.80
N GLU A 58 0.69 -8.14 -25.81
CA GLU A 58 0.72 -9.04 -24.65
C GLU A 58 1.44 -8.39 -23.46
N PHE A 59 2.56 -7.72 -23.72
CA PHE A 59 3.30 -7.01 -22.69
C PHE A 59 2.50 -5.83 -22.11
N ASN A 60 1.85 -5.03 -22.97
CA ASN A 60 1.02 -3.93 -22.52
C ASN A 60 -0.17 -4.43 -21.69
N GLU A 61 -0.83 -5.51 -22.11
CA GLU A 61 -1.91 -6.14 -21.35
C GLU A 61 -1.45 -6.61 -19.97
N SER A 62 -0.23 -7.15 -19.86
CA SER A 62 0.37 -7.54 -18.58
C SER A 62 0.62 -6.33 -17.66
N VAL A 63 1.12 -5.21 -18.18
CA VAL A 63 1.30 -3.97 -17.42
C VAL A 63 -0.05 -3.40 -16.98
N GLU A 64 -1.06 -3.42 -17.86
CA GLU A 64 -2.42 -3.00 -17.52
C GLU A 64 -3.03 -3.85 -16.41
N GLU A 65 -2.84 -5.18 -16.46
CA GLU A 65 -3.27 -6.08 -15.40
C GLU A 65 -2.63 -5.72 -14.06
N MET A 66 -1.31 -5.46 -14.03
CA MET A 66 -0.64 -5.03 -12.82
C MET A 66 -1.24 -3.72 -12.27
N ILE A 67 -1.48 -2.73 -13.12
CA ILE A 67 -2.10 -1.45 -12.72
C ILE A 67 -3.50 -1.69 -12.13
N ARG A 68 -4.30 -2.60 -12.72
CA ARG A 68 -5.61 -2.98 -12.18
C ARG A 68 -5.49 -3.61 -10.79
N THR A 69 -4.54 -4.51 -10.59
CA THR A 69 -4.28 -5.13 -9.27
C THR A 69 -3.85 -4.10 -8.23
N ILE A 70 -2.95 -3.18 -8.59
CA ILE A 70 -2.50 -2.09 -7.71
C ILE A 70 -3.69 -1.19 -7.36
N THR A 71 -4.55 -0.85 -8.32
CA THR A 71 -5.75 -0.02 -8.07
C THR A 71 -6.71 -0.67 -7.07
N GLN A 72 -6.87 -2.00 -7.11
CA GLN A 72 -7.66 -2.72 -6.12
C GLN A 72 -7.02 -2.69 -4.73
N LEU A 73 -5.69 -2.81 -4.66
CA LEU A 73 -4.95 -2.66 -3.40
C LEU A 73 -5.10 -1.24 -2.84
N GLU A 74 -4.93 -0.20 -3.66
CA GLU A 74 -5.15 1.20 -3.28
C GLU A 74 -6.53 1.43 -2.68
N THR A 75 -7.56 0.84 -3.29
CA THR A 75 -8.93 0.91 -2.79
C THR A 75 -9.06 0.25 -1.41
N ALA A 76 -8.41 -0.89 -1.20
CA ALA A 76 -8.39 -1.57 0.09
C ALA A 76 -7.61 -0.78 1.17
N LEU A 77 -6.48 -0.17 0.80
CA LEU A 77 -5.68 0.69 1.69
C LEU A 77 -6.45 1.95 2.08
N GLN A 78 -7.12 2.59 1.10
CA GLN A 78 -8.02 3.71 1.37
C GLN A 78 -9.13 3.32 2.35
N ALA A 79 -9.80 2.19 2.13
CA ALA A 79 -10.84 1.70 3.03
C ALA A 79 -10.33 1.45 4.46
N LYS A 80 -9.08 0.97 4.62
CA LYS A 80 -8.44 0.82 5.94
C LYS A 80 -8.25 2.18 6.62
N LEU A 81 -7.83 3.21 5.89
CA LEU A 81 -7.64 4.56 6.44
C LEU A 81 -8.97 5.24 6.79
N GLU A 82 -10.02 5.03 6.00
CA GLU A 82 -11.36 5.57 6.24
C GLU A 82 -11.96 5.09 7.57
N LEU A 83 -11.56 3.92 8.09
CA LEU A 83 -11.96 3.45 9.42
C LEU A 83 -11.61 4.42 10.55
N PHE A 84 -10.67 5.33 10.31
CA PHE A 84 -10.17 6.30 11.29
C PHE A 84 -10.51 7.75 10.94
N GLY A 85 -11.28 8.03 9.88
CA GLY A 85 -11.57 9.39 9.40
C GLY A 85 -12.17 10.32 10.45
N ASP A 86 -13.07 9.80 11.29
CA ASP A 86 -13.70 10.54 12.39
C ASP A 86 -12.91 10.46 13.71
N CYS A 87 -11.77 9.75 13.71
CA CYS A 87 -11.01 9.37 14.90
C CYS A 87 -9.52 9.63 14.75
N LEU A 88 -9.14 10.67 13.99
CA LEU A 88 -7.83 11.31 14.09
C LEU A 88 -7.76 11.99 15.47
N CYS A 89 -7.61 11.17 16.50
CA CYS A 89 -7.65 11.58 17.90
C CYS A 89 -6.68 12.75 18.10
N SER A 90 -7.12 13.77 18.85
CA SER A 90 -6.22 14.75 19.47
C SER A 90 -5.40 14.02 20.54
N CYS A 91 -4.36 13.32 20.09
CA CYS A 91 -3.41 12.64 20.94
C CYS A 91 -2.61 13.72 21.67
N SER A 92 -3.13 14.17 22.82
CA SER A 92 -2.37 15.05 23.71
C SER A 92 -1.11 14.30 24.10
N SER A 93 0.05 14.85 23.73
CA SER A 93 1.28 14.42 24.38
C SER A 93 1.09 14.74 25.85
N ALA A 94 1.07 13.70 26.69
CA ALA A 94 1.34 13.89 28.11
C ALA A 94 2.81 14.32 28.23
N LEU A 95 3.12 15.55 27.80
CA LEU A 95 4.24 16.30 28.31
C LEU A 95 3.83 16.69 29.72
N GLY A 96 4.57 16.13 30.68
CA GLY A 96 4.22 16.18 32.09
C GLY A 96 4.03 17.61 32.60
N GLU A 97 3.08 17.76 33.51
CA GLU A 97 3.08 18.84 34.48
C GLU A 97 3.07 18.23 35.87
N GLY A 98 4.12 18.55 36.64
CA GLY A 98 4.14 18.67 38.12
C GLY A 98 3.76 17.45 38.95
#